data_AF-A0A5C7EET5-F1
#
_entry.id   AF-A0A5C7EET5-F1
#
_cell.length_a   1.000
_cell.length_b   1.000
_cell.length_c   1.000
_cell.angle_alpha   90.00
_cell.angle_beta   90.00
_cell.angle_gamma   90.00
#
_symmetry.space_group_name_H-M   'P 1'
#
loop_
_entity.id
_entity.type
_entity.pdbx_description
1 polymer ?
#
loop_
_entity_poly.entity_id
_entity_poly.type
_entity_poly.pdbx_seq_one_letter_code
_entity_poly.pdbx_strand_id
1 'polypeptide(L)'
;MQEFNAGRPRWEDYKLLFAAIVYESARSKGARALGIGRDEIEKAVMAAFVESASDIENWNAGIAAMEGLVAARLSSGDEAAGKIKSIVREFAAHFTGKLTNSHATTGGVVARPDPDPLPFLYAGAFGYKVPLDYIKNAGASSAFIRMRDVYEKSLAGQPLEAHEAMVAKAFKEALKELGSGEDRDVNATVDWRLRQIMLPKDDGYVVLTPLSSGGISKMVADRAYDVDGGQRKRRFLAEKLTLPVGGNNRQNVTAFPEAETAWLFRVPNVSTNGDVIYRRLANSGFSLVETPDLRDAIREYADWYLANRCVPGKDTVLSRRIERAASGIGLIAYYAMEQVMEAMEAVHDYLDGLTAEEKRKARAALEEKGAIEAAIASYEITRDLIEALADLIVKKIDGAKYGKKNADSIVLDMKDKSRLRESIIESLQKQGA
;
A
#
# COMPACT_ATOMS: atom_id res chain seq x y z
N MET A 1 -35.91 -23.45 -28.29
CA MET A 1 -36.38 -22.04 -28.21
C MET A 1 -37.70 -21.81 -28.95
N GLN A 2 -37.85 -22.16 -30.23
CA GLN A 2 -39.12 -21.97 -30.96
C GLN A 2 -40.31 -22.71 -30.30
N GLU A 3 -40.15 -23.96 -29.91
CA GLU A 3 -41.21 -24.74 -29.22
C GLU A 3 -41.51 -24.23 -27.80
N PHE A 4 -40.48 -23.72 -27.11
CA PHE A 4 -40.62 -23.08 -25.80
C PHE A 4 -41.45 -21.80 -25.88
N ASN A 5 -41.20 -20.96 -26.88
CA ASN A 5 -41.97 -19.75 -27.13
C ASN A 5 -43.42 -20.04 -27.56
N ALA A 6 -43.68 -21.24 -28.11
CA ALA A 6 -45.01 -21.73 -28.42
C ALA A 6 -45.75 -22.34 -27.21
N GLY A 7 -45.11 -22.39 -26.03
CA GLY A 7 -45.70 -22.90 -24.79
C GLY A 7 -45.91 -24.40 -24.75
N ARG A 8 -45.30 -25.16 -25.67
CA ARG A 8 -45.44 -26.62 -25.76
C ARG A 8 -44.09 -27.29 -26.12
N PRO A 9 -43.02 -27.07 -25.34
CA PRO A 9 -41.78 -27.79 -25.58
C PRO A 9 -41.99 -29.29 -25.36
N ARG A 10 -41.41 -30.13 -26.22
CA ARG A 10 -41.31 -31.56 -25.92
C ARG A 10 -40.48 -31.75 -24.65
N TRP A 11 -40.81 -32.77 -23.85
CA TRP A 11 -40.14 -33.01 -22.57
C TRP A 11 -38.61 -33.14 -22.70
N GLU A 12 -38.12 -33.77 -23.77
CA GLU A 12 -36.69 -33.90 -24.02
C GLU A 12 -36.01 -32.55 -24.37
N ASP A 13 -36.69 -31.70 -25.13
CA ASP A 13 -36.20 -30.35 -25.42
C ASP A 13 -36.21 -29.49 -24.14
N TYR A 14 -37.17 -29.74 -23.24
CA TYR A 14 -37.20 -29.10 -21.93
C TYR A 14 -36.02 -29.50 -21.05
N LYS A 15 -35.75 -30.80 -20.93
CA LYS A 15 -34.61 -31.33 -20.17
C LYS A 15 -33.30 -30.73 -20.68
N LEU A 16 -33.11 -30.71 -22.00
CA LEU A 16 -31.89 -30.20 -22.62
C LEU A 16 -31.69 -28.70 -22.34
N LEU A 17 -32.75 -27.89 -22.46
CA LEU A 17 -32.66 -26.46 -22.16
C LEU A 17 -32.31 -26.22 -20.70
N PHE A 18 -33.00 -26.86 -19.76
CA PHE A 18 -32.73 -26.70 -18.33
C PHE A 18 -31.34 -27.20 -17.94
N ALA A 19 -30.88 -28.31 -18.52
CA ALA A 19 -29.53 -28.81 -18.32
C ALA A 19 -28.46 -27.86 -18.85
N ALA A 20 -28.69 -27.23 -20.01
CA ALA A 20 -27.82 -26.17 -20.52
C ALA A 20 -27.82 -24.92 -19.62
N ILE A 21 -28.96 -24.54 -19.04
CA ILE A 21 -29.04 -23.44 -18.06
C ILE A 21 -28.24 -23.79 -16.80
N VAL A 22 -28.35 -25.02 -16.29
CA VAL A 22 -27.53 -25.50 -15.16
C VAL A 22 -26.04 -25.41 -15.50
N TYR A 23 -25.64 -25.84 -16.71
CA TYR A 23 -24.25 -25.73 -17.19
C TYR A 23 -23.77 -24.27 -17.29
N GLU A 24 -24.60 -23.34 -17.73
CA GLU A 24 -24.23 -21.92 -17.80
C GLU A 24 -24.30 -21.19 -16.46
N SER A 25 -24.99 -21.77 -15.48
CA SER A 25 -25.16 -21.16 -14.16
C SER A 25 -23.84 -20.95 -13.41
N ALA A 26 -23.88 -20.09 -12.39
CA ALA A 26 -22.75 -19.90 -11.48
C ALA A 26 -22.43 -21.18 -10.68
N ARG A 27 -23.41 -22.06 -10.45
CA ARG A 27 -23.26 -23.29 -9.66
C ARG A 27 -22.40 -24.35 -10.36
N SER A 28 -22.41 -24.39 -11.70
CA SER A 28 -21.56 -25.34 -12.46
C SER A 28 -20.09 -24.95 -12.54
N LYS A 29 -19.71 -23.76 -12.04
CA LYS A 29 -18.33 -23.25 -12.18
C LYS A 29 -17.31 -24.20 -11.56
N GLY A 30 -17.63 -24.82 -10.43
CA GLY A 30 -16.80 -25.83 -9.76
C GLY A 30 -16.65 -27.09 -10.61
N ALA A 31 -17.74 -27.62 -11.15
CA ALA A 31 -17.71 -28.79 -12.03
C ALA A 31 -16.86 -28.55 -13.29
N ARG A 32 -17.04 -27.40 -13.94
CA ARG A 32 -16.24 -26.99 -15.10
C ARG A 32 -14.75 -26.80 -14.76
N ALA A 33 -14.42 -26.36 -13.55
CA ALA A 33 -13.03 -26.22 -13.11
C ALA A 33 -12.33 -27.59 -12.95
N LEU A 34 -13.07 -28.64 -12.59
CA LEU A 34 -12.61 -30.03 -12.60
C LEU A 34 -12.54 -30.61 -14.03
N GLY A 35 -12.99 -29.84 -15.02
CA GLY A 35 -13.08 -30.21 -16.42
C GLY A 35 -14.08 -31.32 -16.70
N ILE A 36 -15.14 -31.38 -15.90
CA ILE A 36 -16.36 -32.08 -16.25
C ILE A 36 -16.95 -31.35 -17.46
N GLY A 37 -17.11 -32.09 -18.56
CA GLY A 37 -17.62 -31.57 -19.81
C GLY A 37 -19.10 -31.18 -19.76
N ARG A 38 -19.53 -30.39 -20.74
CA ARG A 38 -20.94 -30.03 -20.92
C ARG A 38 -21.82 -31.27 -21.04
N ASP A 39 -21.43 -32.22 -21.88
CA ASP A 39 -22.18 -33.45 -22.14
C ASP A 39 -22.35 -34.31 -20.89
N GLU A 40 -21.35 -34.32 -20.00
CA GLU A 40 -21.42 -35.05 -18.73
C GLU A 40 -22.41 -34.41 -17.77
N ILE A 41 -22.38 -33.07 -17.66
CA ILE A 41 -23.34 -32.30 -16.84
C ILE A 41 -24.74 -32.47 -17.41
N GLU A 42 -24.91 -32.30 -18.72
CA GLU A 42 -26.22 -32.42 -19.36
C GLU A 42 -26.79 -33.81 -19.14
N LYS A 43 -26.01 -34.87 -19.37
CA LYS A 43 -26.45 -36.25 -19.14
C LYS A 43 -26.86 -36.51 -17.68
N ALA A 44 -26.07 -36.04 -16.72
CA ALA A 44 -26.37 -36.24 -15.29
C ALA A 44 -27.62 -35.45 -14.84
N VAL A 45 -27.75 -34.21 -15.30
CA VAL A 45 -28.87 -33.33 -14.96
C VAL A 45 -30.17 -33.83 -15.59
N MET A 46 -30.16 -34.18 -16.88
CA MET A 46 -31.34 -34.69 -17.59
C MET A 46 -31.85 -36.00 -16.98
N ALA A 47 -30.95 -36.85 -16.46
CA ALA A 47 -31.30 -38.11 -15.81
C ALA A 47 -31.99 -37.91 -14.45
N ALA A 48 -31.84 -36.74 -13.82
CA ALA A 48 -32.44 -36.41 -12.53
C ALA A 48 -33.83 -35.75 -12.63
N PHE A 49 -34.27 -35.38 -13.84
CA PHE A 49 -35.53 -34.67 -14.03
C PHE A 49 -36.75 -35.59 -14.07
N VAL A 50 -37.85 -35.09 -13.53
CA VAL A 50 -39.14 -35.78 -13.44
C VAL A 50 -40.21 -34.92 -14.09
N GLU A 51 -40.97 -35.50 -15.04
CA GLU A 51 -41.95 -34.76 -15.85
C GLU A 51 -43.09 -34.16 -15.01
N SER A 52 -43.45 -34.83 -13.92
CA SER A 52 -44.49 -34.37 -13.00
C SER A 52 -44.00 -33.36 -11.95
N ALA A 53 -42.69 -33.08 -11.89
CA ALA A 53 -42.11 -32.14 -10.92
C ALA A 53 -42.15 -30.71 -11.46
N SER A 54 -42.24 -29.74 -10.56
CA SER A 54 -42.17 -28.31 -10.90
C SER A 54 -40.78 -27.91 -11.42
N ASP A 55 -40.70 -26.75 -12.09
CA ASP A 55 -39.42 -26.20 -12.58
C ASP A 55 -38.38 -26.03 -11.47
N ILE A 56 -38.81 -25.65 -10.26
CA ILE A 56 -37.93 -25.44 -9.11
C ILE A 56 -37.43 -26.79 -8.56
N GLU A 57 -38.29 -27.80 -8.52
CA GLU A 57 -37.90 -29.15 -8.09
C GLU A 57 -36.92 -29.77 -9.08
N ASN A 58 -37.19 -29.65 -10.38
CA ASN A 58 -36.26 -30.10 -11.43
C ASN A 58 -34.94 -29.32 -11.38
N TRP A 59 -34.98 -28.00 -11.18
CA TRP A 59 -33.77 -27.21 -10.95
C TRP A 59 -32.93 -27.76 -9.79
N ASN A 60 -33.53 -27.96 -8.63
CA ASN A 60 -32.83 -28.47 -7.45
C ASN A 60 -32.29 -29.89 -7.67
N ALA A 61 -33.06 -30.77 -8.32
CA ALA A 61 -32.61 -32.12 -8.68
C ALA A 61 -31.42 -32.09 -9.65
N GLY A 62 -31.44 -31.19 -10.63
CA GLY A 62 -30.33 -30.97 -11.55
C GLY A 62 -29.06 -30.49 -10.86
N ILE A 63 -29.18 -29.52 -9.94
CA ILE A 63 -28.06 -29.05 -9.13
C ILE A 63 -27.48 -30.20 -8.30
N ALA A 64 -28.34 -30.96 -7.60
CA ALA A 64 -27.90 -32.10 -6.79
C ALA A 64 -27.19 -33.18 -7.62
N ALA A 65 -27.67 -33.47 -8.84
CA ALA A 65 -27.04 -34.43 -9.73
C ALA A 65 -25.66 -33.97 -10.22
N MET A 66 -25.53 -32.70 -10.56
CA MET A 66 -24.26 -32.07 -10.94
C MET A 66 -23.26 -32.07 -9.76
N GLU A 67 -23.71 -31.76 -8.54
CA GLU A 67 -22.90 -31.85 -7.32
C GLU A 67 -22.50 -33.29 -7.00
N GLY A 68 -23.39 -34.26 -7.21
CA GLY A 68 -23.10 -35.69 -7.08
C GLY A 68 -22.03 -36.15 -8.05
N LEU A 69 -22.05 -35.66 -9.30
CA LEU A 69 -21.03 -35.95 -10.30
C LEU A 69 -19.68 -35.33 -9.93
N VAL A 70 -19.67 -34.11 -9.38
CA VAL A 70 -18.47 -33.49 -8.80
C VAL A 70 -17.92 -34.31 -7.64
N ALA A 71 -18.77 -34.71 -6.70
CA ALA A 71 -18.39 -35.50 -5.54
C ALA A 71 -17.83 -36.87 -5.96
N ALA A 72 -18.44 -37.53 -6.95
CA ALA A 72 -17.95 -38.78 -7.51
C ALA A 72 -16.57 -38.62 -8.16
N ARG A 73 -16.37 -37.54 -8.94
CA ARG A 73 -15.11 -37.24 -9.61
C ARG A 73 -13.98 -36.89 -8.63
N LEU A 74 -14.32 -36.29 -7.49
CA LEU A 74 -13.37 -36.03 -6.40
C LEU A 74 -13.10 -37.28 -5.57
N SER A 75 -14.12 -38.13 -5.36
CA SER A 75 -14.00 -39.38 -4.60
C SER A 75 -13.30 -40.50 -5.37
N SER A 76 -13.27 -40.44 -6.70
CA SER A 76 -12.42 -41.33 -7.53
C SER A 76 -10.92 -41.01 -7.40
N GLY A 77 -10.55 -40.02 -6.58
CA GLY A 77 -9.23 -39.89 -5.94
C GLY A 77 -8.11 -39.35 -6.81
N ASP A 78 -7.87 -39.93 -7.99
CA ASP A 78 -6.59 -39.73 -8.68
C ASP A 78 -6.64 -38.73 -9.83
N GLU A 79 -7.70 -38.75 -10.64
CA GLU A 79 -7.75 -37.93 -11.86
C GLU A 79 -8.02 -36.44 -11.58
N ALA A 80 -8.98 -36.14 -10.69
CA ALA A 80 -9.36 -34.76 -10.36
C ALA A 80 -8.31 -34.06 -9.50
N ALA A 81 -7.82 -34.73 -8.45
CA ALA A 81 -6.74 -34.20 -7.62
C ALA A 81 -5.45 -34.08 -8.44
N GLY A 82 -5.16 -35.05 -9.31
CA GLY A 82 -4.05 -34.98 -10.26
C GLY A 82 -4.14 -33.80 -11.21
N LYS A 83 -5.34 -33.49 -11.71
CA LYS A 83 -5.59 -32.33 -12.59
C LYS A 83 -5.46 -31.00 -11.84
N ILE A 84 -6.01 -30.89 -10.62
CA ILE A 84 -5.81 -29.71 -9.76
C ILE A 84 -4.31 -29.50 -9.51
N LYS A 85 -3.60 -30.58 -9.13
CA LYS A 85 -2.16 -30.56 -8.89
C LYS A 85 -1.37 -30.14 -10.13
N SER A 86 -1.73 -30.63 -11.32
CA SER A 86 -1.12 -30.19 -12.58
C SER A 86 -1.34 -28.70 -12.84
N ILE A 87 -2.56 -28.21 -12.66
CA ILE A 87 -2.90 -26.81 -12.88
C ILE A 87 -2.18 -25.90 -11.86
N VAL A 88 -2.14 -26.28 -10.58
CA VAL A 88 -1.39 -25.55 -9.56
C VAL A 88 0.10 -25.53 -9.90
N ARG A 89 0.67 -26.67 -10.31
CA ARG A 89 2.08 -26.77 -10.76
C ARG A 89 2.41 -25.83 -11.90
N GLU A 90 1.52 -25.73 -12.86
CA GLU A 90 1.73 -24.95 -14.06
C GLU A 90 1.52 -23.44 -13.87
N PHE A 91 0.53 -23.05 -13.04
CA PHE A 91 0.09 -21.65 -12.97
C PHE A 91 0.45 -20.94 -11.66
N ALA A 92 0.38 -21.61 -10.51
CA ALA A 92 0.41 -20.95 -9.20
C ALA A 92 1.73 -20.22 -8.95
N ALA A 93 1.65 -18.94 -8.56
CA ALA A 93 2.81 -18.16 -8.15
C ALA A 93 2.40 -17.03 -7.21
N HIS A 94 3.07 -16.87 -6.07
CA HIS A 94 2.95 -15.64 -5.28
C HIS A 94 3.84 -14.53 -5.86
N PHE A 95 4.96 -14.93 -6.47
CA PHE A 95 5.93 -14.06 -7.12
C PHE A 95 6.14 -14.48 -8.57
N THR A 96 6.10 -13.52 -9.48
CA THR A 96 6.15 -13.77 -10.93
C THR A 96 7.08 -12.82 -11.65
N GLY A 97 7.89 -13.36 -12.56
CA GLY A 97 8.76 -12.58 -13.44
C GLY A 97 8.00 -11.71 -14.45
N LYS A 98 6.71 -11.99 -14.68
CA LYS A 98 5.89 -11.22 -15.61
C LYS A 98 5.69 -9.77 -15.22
N LEU A 99 5.73 -9.47 -13.93
CA LEU A 99 5.68 -8.11 -13.40
C LEU A 99 6.97 -7.34 -13.68
N THR A 100 8.10 -8.03 -13.87
CA THR A 100 9.35 -7.42 -14.35
C THR A 100 9.31 -7.21 -15.87
N ASN A 101 8.84 -8.21 -16.61
CA ASN A 101 8.64 -8.14 -18.05
C ASN A 101 7.51 -9.06 -18.47
N SER A 102 6.47 -8.54 -19.14
CA SER A 102 5.27 -9.32 -19.50
C SER A 102 5.52 -10.52 -20.41
N HIS A 103 6.66 -10.55 -21.11
CA HIS A 103 7.08 -11.66 -21.97
C HIS A 103 8.03 -12.65 -21.28
N ALA A 104 8.33 -12.46 -20.00
CA ALA A 104 9.11 -13.43 -19.23
C ALA A 104 8.37 -14.78 -19.19
N THR A 105 9.08 -15.83 -19.55
CA THR A 105 8.54 -17.20 -19.61
C THR A 105 8.85 -18.02 -18.37
N THR A 106 9.73 -17.53 -17.50
CA THR A 106 10.20 -18.19 -16.27
C THR A 106 10.07 -17.29 -15.04
N GLY A 107 10.38 -17.83 -13.85
CA GLY A 107 10.43 -17.07 -12.61
C GLY A 107 9.11 -17.05 -11.85
N GLY A 108 8.64 -18.22 -11.41
CA GLY A 108 7.40 -18.40 -10.64
C GLY A 108 7.66 -19.05 -9.29
N VAL A 109 7.47 -18.30 -8.20
CA VAL A 109 7.78 -18.76 -6.83
C VAL A 109 6.55 -18.64 -5.95
N VAL A 110 6.37 -19.60 -5.05
CA VAL A 110 5.27 -19.63 -4.06
C VAL A 110 5.86 -19.34 -2.68
N ALA A 111 5.31 -18.31 -2.01
CA ALA A 111 5.60 -18.02 -0.61
C ALA A 111 5.26 -19.22 0.29
N ARG A 112 6.14 -19.50 1.24
CA ARG A 112 5.95 -20.52 2.28
C ARG A 112 5.95 -19.86 3.66
N PRO A 113 5.16 -20.36 4.62
CA PRO A 113 5.31 -19.95 6.01
C PRO A 113 6.72 -20.25 6.49
N ASP A 114 7.40 -19.25 7.03
CA ASP A 114 8.68 -19.41 7.69
C ASP A 114 8.46 -19.89 9.13
N PRO A 115 9.03 -21.04 9.56
CA PRO A 115 8.88 -21.51 10.93
C PRO A 115 9.54 -20.58 11.96
N ASP A 116 10.61 -19.88 11.59
CA ASP A 116 11.40 -19.02 12.46
C ASP A 116 11.46 -17.60 11.86
N PRO A 117 10.37 -16.82 11.96
CA PRO A 117 10.26 -15.56 11.27
C PRO A 117 11.30 -14.55 11.77
N LEU A 118 12.03 -13.94 10.83
CA LEU A 118 12.92 -12.82 11.12
C LEU A 118 12.13 -11.59 11.60
N PRO A 119 12.74 -10.63 12.33
CA PRO A 119 12.08 -9.41 12.80
C PRO A 119 11.77 -8.40 11.67
N PHE A 120 11.77 -8.85 10.40
CA PHE A 120 11.49 -8.04 9.23
C PHE A 120 10.14 -8.45 8.62
N LEU A 121 9.50 -7.54 7.88
CA LEU A 121 8.33 -7.88 7.08
C LEU A 121 8.77 -8.46 5.74
N TYR A 122 8.49 -9.73 5.53
CA TYR A 122 8.75 -10.43 4.27
C TYR A 122 7.65 -11.47 4.04
N ALA A 123 7.55 -11.99 2.82
CA ALA A 123 6.48 -12.92 2.46
C ALA A 123 6.48 -14.22 3.27
N GLY A 124 7.62 -14.64 3.82
CA GLY A 124 7.70 -15.82 4.68
C GLY A 124 6.88 -15.67 5.97
N ALA A 125 6.81 -14.47 6.53
CA ALA A 125 5.99 -14.17 7.71
C ALA A 125 4.48 -14.29 7.44
N PHE A 126 4.05 -14.14 6.18
CA PHE A 126 2.66 -14.29 5.76
C PHE A 126 2.37 -15.68 5.17
N GLY A 127 3.37 -16.31 4.57
CA GLY A 127 3.28 -17.61 3.90
C GLY A 127 2.16 -17.65 2.87
N TYR A 128 1.31 -18.67 2.96
CA TYR A 128 0.18 -18.87 2.05
C TYR A 128 -0.96 -17.85 2.20
N LYS A 129 -0.86 -16.88 3.13
CA LYS A 129 -1.82 -15.78 3.25
C LYS A 129 -1.57 -14.66 2.23
N VAL A 130 -0.39 -14.64 1.60
CA VAL A 130 -0.16 -13.75 0.45
C VAL A 130 -1.14 -14.15 -0.65
N PRO A 131 -1.92 -13.23 -1.24
CA PRO A 131 -2.81 -13.54 -2.34
C PRO A 131 -2.05 -14.17 -3.53
N LEU A 132 -2.65 -15.19 -4.15
CA LEU A 132 -1.97 -16.00 -5.15
C LEU A 132 -2.17 -15.41 -6.55
N ASP A 133 -1.09 -15.28 -7.30
CA ASP A 133 -1.09 -14.84 -8.70
C ASP A 133 -0.81 -16.03 -9.63
N TYR A 134 -0.62 -15.73 -10.92
CA TYR A 134 -0.25 -16.72 -11.93
C TYR A 134 0.97 -16.30 -12.76
N ILE A 135 1.66 -17.31 -13.32
CA ILE A 135 2.79 -17.08 -14.25
C ILE A 135 2.42 -17.21 -15.74
N LYS A 136 1.35 -17.93 -16.11
CA LYS A 136 0.94 -18.08 -17.52
C LYS A 136 -0.22 -17.13 -17.89
N ASN A 137 -0.49 -16.95 -19.18
CA ASN A 137 -1.47 -15.95 -19.65
C ASN A 137 -2.90 -16.25 -19.15
N ALA A 138 -3.69 -15.20 -18.91
CA ALA A 138 -5.04 -15.33 -18.35
C ALA A 138 -5.95 -16.25 -19.18
N GLY A 139 -5.87 -16.18 -20.52
CA GLY A 139 -6.69 -16.97 -21.43
C GLY A 139 -6.56 -18.49 -21.25
N ALA A 140 -5.36 -18.96 -20.87
CA ALA A 140 -5.11 -20.37 -20.54
C ALA A 140 -5.41 -20.72 -19.06
N SER A 141 -5.71 -19.72 -18.23
CA SER A 141 -5.76 -19.83 -16.77
C SER A 141 -7.17 -19.79 -16.17
N SER A 142 -8.24 -19.77 -16.96
CA SER A 142 -9.61 -19.56 -16.43
C SER A 142 -10.05 -20.63 -15.41
N ALA A 143 -9.54 -21.87 -15.53
CA ALA A 143 -9.75 -22.92 -14.55
C ALA A 143 -8.92 -22.67 -13.27
N PHE A 144 -7.66 -22.26 -13.43
CA PHE A 144 -6.79 -21.86 -12.31
C PHE A 144 -7.40 -20.70 -11.51
N ILE A 145 -7.81 -19.61 -12.17
CA ILE A 145 -8.41 -18.43 -11.53
C ILE A 145 -9.62 -18.84 -10.69
N ARG A 146 -10.51 -19.68 -11.24
CA ARG A 146 -11.69 -20.17 -10.50
C ARG A 146 -11.31 -20.99 -9.26
N MET A 147 -10.36 -21.91 -9.37
CA MET A 147 -9.91 -22.72 -8.23
C MET A 147 -9.17 -21.88 -7.19
N ARG A 148 -8.37 -20.91 -7.64
CA ARG A 148 -7.73 -19.93 -6.77
C ARG A 148 -8.76 -19.12 -6.00
N ASP A 149 -9.79 -18.60 -6.66
CA ASP A 149 -10.83 -17.79 -5.98
C ASP A 149 -11.52 -18.61 -4.87
N VAL A 150 -11.80 -19.88 -5.13
CA VAL A 150 -12.33 -20.82 -4.11
C VAL A 150 -11.34 -21.01 -2.95
N TYR A 151 -10.05 -21.16 -3.26
CA TYR A 151 -9.00 -21.26 -2.26
C TYR A 151 -8.85 -19.97 -1.41
N GLU A 152 -8.89 -18.79 -2.03
CA GLU A 152 -8.82 -17.50 -1.33
C GLU A 152 -10.04 -17.27 -0.42
N LYS A 153 -11.24 -17.65 -0.87
CA LYS A 153 -12.43 -17.67 0.00
C LYS A 153 -12.26 -18.57 1.23
N SER A 154 -11.65 -19.75 1.04
CA SER A 154 -11.31 -20.66 2.13
C SER A 154 -10.37 -20.02 3.15
N LEU A 155 -9.33 -19.32 2.67
CA LEU A 155 -8.38 -18.60 3.53
C LEU A 155 -9.03 -17.44 4.30
N ALA A 156 -10.00 -16.76 3.68
CA ALA A 156 -10.77 -15.70 4.31
C ALA A 156 -11.85 -16.20 5.29
N GLY A 157 -12.03 -17.52 5.44
CA GLY A 157 -13.04 -18.10 6.32
C GLY A 157 -14.48 -17.89 5.84
N GLN A 158 -14.68 -17.65 4.54
CA GLN A 158 -16.02 -17.51 3.95
C GLN A 158 -16.72 -18.87 3.86
N PRO A 159 -18.06 -18.93 3.95
CA PRO A 159 -18.79 -20.17 3.78
C PRO A 159 -18.57 -20.73 2.37
N LEU A 160 -18.22 -22.02 2.29
CA LEU A 160 -18.01 -22.76 1.06
C LEU A 160 -19.03 -23.88 0.95
N GLU A 161 -19.47 -24.14 -0.28
CA GLU A 161 -20.24 -25.35 -0.57
C GLU A 161 -19.35 -26.60 -0.43
N ALA A 162 -19.96 -27.78 -0.20
CA ALA A 162 -19.22 -29.02 0.05
C ALA A 162 -18.19 -29.34 -1.05
N HIS A 163 -18.54 -29.10 -2.31
CA HIS A 163 -17.66 -29.30 -3.45
C HIS A 163 -16.52 -28.26 -3.52
N GLU A 164 -16.80 -27.00 -3.19
CA GLU A 164 -15.78 -25.94 -3.12
C GLU A 164 -14.77 -26.22 -2.02
N ALA A 165 -15.21 -26.74 -0.87
CA ALA A 165 -14.34 -27.15 0.23
C ALA A 165 -13.36 -28.26 -0.17
N MET A 166 -13.81 -29.24 -0.95
CA MET A 166 -12.95 -30.30 -1.49
C MET A 166 -11.92 -29.75 -2.48
N VAL A 167 -12.32 -28.85 -3.39
CA VAL A 167 -11.40 -28.17 -4.31
C VAL A 167 -10.36 -27.36 -3.54
N ALA A 168 -10.78 -26.58 -2.54
CA ALA A 168 -9.87 -25.79 -1.71
C ALA A 168 -8.85 -26.67 -0.97
N LYS A 169 -9.29 -27.84 -0.46
CA LYS A 169 -8.41 -28.81 0.20
C LYS A 169 -7.36 -29.37 -0.76
N ALA A 170 -7.79 -29.87 -1.92
CA ALA A 170 -6.87 -30.42 -2.94
C ALA A 170 -5.90 -29.35 -3.46
N PHE A 171 -6.36 -28.11 -3.64
CA PHE A 171 -5.54 -26.98 -4.06
C PHE A 171 -4.47 -26.64 -3.01
N LYS A 172 -4.86 -26.62 -1.72
CA LYS A 172 -3.94 -26.37 -0.60
C LYS A 172 -2.88 -27.46 -0.49
N GLU A 173 -3.25 -28.72 -0.67
CA GLU A 173 -2.31 -29.85 -0.69
C GLU A 173 -1.33 -29.73 -1.86
N ALA A 174 -1.83 -29.45 -3.07
CA ALA A 174 -0.99 -29.22 -4.25
C ALA A 174 0.00 -28.05 -4.07
N LEU A 175 -0.44 -26.94 -3.43
CA LEU A 175 0.44 -25.81 -3.10
C LEU A 175 1.55 -26.18 -2.11
N LYS A 176 1.26 -27.04 -1.13
CA LYS A 176 2.27 -27.52 -0.17
C LYS A 176 3.32 -28.40 -0.86
N GLU A 177 2.87 -29.30 -1.73
CA GLU A 177 3.73 -30.20 -2.49
C GLU A 177 4.63 -29.48 -3.49
N LEU A 178 4.17 -28.37 -4.08
CA LEU A 178 4.91 -27.57 -5.07
C LEU A 178 6.23 -27.01 -4.53
N GLY A 179 6.25 -26.80 -3.22
CA GLY A 179 7.42 -26.41 -2.47
C GLY A 179 7.99 -25.01 -2.70
N SER A 180 9.32 -24.84 -2.54
CA SER A 180 10.02 -23.54 -2.64
C SER A 180 10.10 -23.03 -4.09
N GLY A 181 9.81 -23.89 -5.05
CA GLY A 181 9.80 -23.56 -6.47
C GLY A 181 11.10 -23.89 -7.20
N GLU A 182 12.16 -24.34 -6.52
CA GLU A 182 13.44 -24.72 -7.15
C GLU A 182 13.26 -25.88 -8.15
N ASP A 183 12.43 -26.87 -7.81
CA ASP A 183 12.17 -28.05 -8.65
C ASP A 183 11.06 -27.86 -9.70
N ARG A 184 10.68 -26.61 -9.98
CA ARG A 184 9.64 -26.34 -11.00
C ARG A 184 10.27 -26.18 -12.38
N ASP A 185 9.68 -26.82 -13.38
CA ASP A 185 10.07 -26.65 -14.79
C ASP A 185 10.12 -25.18 -15.23
N VAL A 186 9.21 -24.36 -14.69
CA VAL A 186 9.14 -22.92 -14.95
C VAL A 186 10.34 -22.13 -14.38
N ASN A 187 11.15 -22.74 -13.52
CA ASN A 187 12.37 -22.15 -12.96
C ASN A 187 13.64 -22.89 -13.41
N ALA A 188 13.53 -23.87 -14.32
CA ALA A 188 14.68 -24.61 -14.85
C ALA A 188 15.68 -23.70 -15.58
N THR A 189 15.23 -22.55 -16.09
CA THR A 189 16.07 -21.51 -16.67
C THR A 189 15.64 -20.12 -16.20
N VAL A 190 16.57 -19.17 -16.20
CA VAL A 190 16.27 -17.76 -15.93
C VAL A 190 16.12 -17.03 -17.26
N ASP A 191 14.96 -16.43 -17.50
CA ASP A 191 14.70 -15.63 -18.71
C ASP A 191 15.61 -14.40 -18.69
N TRP A 192 16.29 -14.15 -19.81
CA TRP A 192 17.26 -13.05 -19.95
C TRP A 192 16.63 -11.66 -19.74
N ARG A 193 15.30 -11.55 -19.81
CA ARG A 193 14.56 -10.31 -19.55
C ARG A 193 14.41 -10.00 -18.07
N LEU A 194 14.62 -11.00 -17.19
CA LEU A 194 14.55 -10.81 -15.75
C LEU A 194 15.82 -10.12 -15.24
N ARG A 195 15.66 -9.35 -14.16
CA ARG A 195 16.79 -8.69 -13.51
C ARG A 195 17.61 -9.74 -12.76
N GLN A 196 18.93 -9.59 -12.82
CA GLN A 196 19.87 -10.45 -12.12
C GLN A 196 20.85 -9.57 -11.35
N ILE A 197 21.02 -9.86 -10.07
CA ILE A 197 21.86 -9.10 -9.15
C ILE A 197 22.92 -10.06 -8.64
N MET A 198 24.19 -9.73 -8.85
CA MET A 198 25.31 -10.51 -8.35
C MET A 198 25.74 -9.96 -6.99
N LEU A 199 25.70 -10.80 -5.97
CA LEU A 199 26.13 -10.47 -4.61
C LEU A 199 27.39 -11.26 -4.25
N PRO A 200 28.40 -10.63 -3.64
CA PRO A 200 29.56 -11.35 -3.13
C PRO A 200 29.14 -12.28 -1.99
N LYS A 201 29.63 -13.52 -2.00
CA LYS A 201 29.43 -14.50 -0.95
C LYS A 201 30.68 -15.36 -0.79
N ASP A 202 31.31 -15.27 0.38
CA ASP A 202 32.56 -15.94 0.71
C ASP A 202 33.63 -15.69 -0.38
N ASP A 203 34.18 -16.74 -0.98
CA ASP A 203 35.19 -16.68 -2.06
C ASP A 203 34.58 -16.57 -3.47
N GLY A 204 33.30 -16.21 -3.60
CA GLY A 204 32.62 -16.16 -4.90
C GLY A 204 31.42 -15.22 -4.94
N TYR A 205 30.46 -15.56 -5.80
CA TYR A 205 29.26 -14.76 -6.04
C TYR A 205 28.01 -15.63 -6.07
N VAL A 206 26.93 -15.07 -5.55
CA VAL A 206 25.57 -15.57 -5.71
C VAL A 206 24.81 -14.63 -6.64
N VAL A 207 24.14 -15.19 -7.65
CA VAL A 207 23.25 -14.43 -8.53
C VAL A 207 21.82 -14.58 -8.04
N LEU A 208 21.15 -13.46 -7.79
CA LEU A 208 19.76 -13.39 -7.36
C LEU A 208 18.89 -12.81 -8.47
N THR A 209 17.75 -13.43 -8.71
CA THR A 209 16.70 -12.90 -9.59
C THR A 209 15.54 -12.42 -8.73
N PRO A 210 15.44 -11.10 -8.44
CA PRO A 210 14.30 -10.58 -7.71
C PRO A 210 13.02 -10.73 -8.54
N LEU A 211 11.99 -11.29 -7.92
CA LEU A 211 10.65 -11.43 -8.50
C LEU A 211 9.67 -10.54 -7.73
N SER A 212 8.69 -10.00 -8.45
CA SER A 212 7.67 -9.13 -7.86
C SER A 212 6.40 -9.91 -7.54
N SER A 213 5.61 -9.42 -6.57
CA SER A 213 4.34 -10.03 -6.16
C SER A 213 3.20 -9.03 -6.26
N GLY A 214 2.23 -9.29 -7.15
CA GLY A 214 0.99 -8.51 -7.19
C GLY A 214 0.14 -8.71 -5.93
N GLY A 215 0.21 -9.89 -5.32
CA GLY A 215 -0.49 -10.20 -4.07
C GLY A 215 -0.01 -9.36 -2.89
N ILE A 216 1.31 -9.12 -2.76
CA ILE A 216 1.85 -8.20 -1.75
C ILE A 216 1.37 -6.77 -2.02
N SER A 217 1.40 -6.31 -3.28
CA SER A 217 0.88 -4.98 -3.64
C SER A 217 -0.59 -4.82 -3.25
N LYS A 218 -1.41 -5.87 -3.45
CA LYS A 218 -2.80 -5.90 -2.99
C LYS A 218 -2.90 -5.78 -1.48
N MET A 219 -2.13 -6.55 -0.71
CA MET A 219 -2.16 -6.48 0.77
C MET A 219 -1.82 -5.08 1.30
N VAL A 220 -0.80 -4.44 0.71
CA VAL A 220 -0.42 -3.06 1.09
C VAL A 220 -1.54 -2.08 0.72
N ALA A 221 -2.14 -2.22 -0.46
CA ALA A 221 -3.23 -1.36 -0.89
C ALA A 221 -4.49 -1.52 -0.01
N ASP A 222 -4.93 -2.75 0.25
CA ASP A 222 -6.06 -3.04 1.14
C ASP A 222 -5.83 -2.41 2.52
N ARG A 223 -4.60 -2.52 3.06
CA ARG A 223 -4.25 -1.91 4.33
C ARG A 223 -4.26 -0.39 4.30
N ALA A 224 -3.80 0.22 3.21
CA ALA A 224 -3.87 1.67 3.03
C ALA A 224 -5.32 2.16 2.98
N TYR A 225 -6.20 1.45 2.25
CA TYR A 225 -7.62 1.75 2.19
C TYR A 225 -8.33 1.60 3.55
N ASP A 226 -8.00 0.58 4.33
CA ASP A 226 -8.53 0.42 5.69
C ASP A 226 -8.13 1.57 6.62
N VAL A 227 -6.90 2.07 6.49
CA VAL A 227 -6.38 3.19 7.29
C VAL A 227 -7.06 4.50 6.90
N ASP A 228 -7.20 4.77 5.59
CA ASP A 228 -7.82 6.00 5.09
C ASP A 228 -9.36 6.00 5.21
N GLY A 229 -9.99 4.83 5.14
CA GLY A 229 -11.45 4.66 5.24
C GLY A 229 -12.00 4.55 6.68
N GLY A 230 -11.14 4.30 7.66
CA GLY A 230 -11.52 4.30 9.07
C GLY A 230 -11.64 5.74 9.62
N GLN A 231 -12.61 5.99 10.52
CA GLN A 231 -12.74 7.27 11.26
C GLN A 231 -11.54 7.63 12.17
N ARG A 232 -10.37 6.99 11.99
CA ARG A 232 -9.17 7.25 12.78
C ARG A 232 -8.38 8.37 12.12
N LYS A 233 -7.94 9.34 12.94
CA LYS A 233 -7.11 10.50 12.60
C LYS A 233 -5.71 10.17 12.04
N ARG A 234 -5.47 8.98 11.49
CA ARG A 234 -4.18 8.54 10.98
C ARG A 234 -4.31 8.27 9.48
N ARG A 235 -3.68 9.11 8.68
CA ARG A 235 -3.54 8.94 7.23
C ARG A 235 -2.46 7.91 6.94
N PHE A 236 -2.60 7.12 5.87
CA PHE A 236 -1.49 6.31 5.39
C PHE A 236 -0.39 7.22 4.82
N LEU A 237 0.76 7.30 5.52
CA LEU A 237 1.86 8.23 5.22
C LEU A 237 2.80 7.72 4.11
N ALA A 238 2.25 7.23 3.01
CA ALA A 238 3.02 6.87 1.82
C ALA A 238 2.46 7.56 0.58
N GLU A 239 3.34 8.08 -0.26
CA GLU A 239 2.94 8.66 -1.54
C GLU A 239 2.67 7.54 -2.55
N LYS A 240 1.70 7.77 -3.43
CA LYS A 240 1.27 6.80 -4.43
C LYS A 240 1.82 7.17 -5.80
N LEU A 241 2.52 6.23 -6.45
CA LEU A 241 2.93 6.33 -7.85
C LEU A 241 2.26 5.22 -8.66
N THR A 242 1.58 5.59 -9.75
CA THR A 242 0.97 4.62 -10.67
C THR A 242 1.97 4.27 -11.77
N LEU A 243 2.36 3.00 -11.82
CA LEU A 243 3.25 2.40 -12.81
C LEU A 243 2.47 1.31 -13.58
N PRO A 244 1.92 1.61 -14.76
CA PRO A 244 1.11 0.64 -15.49
C PRO A 244 1.95 -0.58 -15.89
N VAL A 245 1.38 -1.79 -15.70
CA VAL A 245 2.01 -3.06 -16.08
C VAL A 245 1.18 -3.80 -17.13
N GLY A 246 1.84 -4.38 -18.13
CA GLY A 246 1.18 -5.18 -19.17
C GLY A 246 0.49 -4.39 -20.30
N GLY A 247 0.63 -3.05 -20.32
CA GLY A 247 0.05 -2.19 -21.35
C GLY A 247 -1.47 -2.41 -21.50
N ASN A 248 -1.94 -2.63 -22.73
CA ASN A 248 -3.36 -2.86 -23.00
C ASN A 248 -3.88 -4.21 -22.49
N ASN A 249 -3.00 -5.14 -22.11
CA ASN A 249 -3.35 -6.52 -21.78
C ASN A 249 -2.86 -6.91 -20.38
N ARG A 250 -3.19 -6.11 -19.37
CA ARG A 250 -2.81 -6.35 -17.96
C ARG A 250 -3.16 -7.76 -17.45
N GLN A 251 -4.29 -8.31 -17.90
CA GLN A 251 -4.73 -9.66 -17.55
C GLN A 251 -3.72 -10.75 -17.98
N ASN A 252 -2.76 -10.49 -18.87
CA ASN A 252 -1.73 -11.47 -19.19
C ASN A 252 -0.56 -11.48 -18.21
N VAL A 253 -0.50 -10.48 -17.32
CA VAL A 253 0.63 -10.21 -16.41
C VAL A 253 0.30 -10.57 -14.96
N THR A 254 -0.85 -10.14 -14.46
CA THR A 254 -1.24 -10.32 -13.06
C THR A 254 -2.76 -10.28 -12.90
N ALA A 255 -3.26 -10.99 -11.89
CA ALA A 255 -4.64 -10.88 -11.47
C ALA A 255 -4.97 -9.58 -10.71
N PHE A 256 -3.96 -8.88 -10.19
CA PHE A 256 -4.12 -7.82 -9.20
C PHE A 256 -3.90 -6.43 -9.82
N PRO A 257 -4.95 -5.61 -9.96
CA PRO A 257 -4.82 -4.21 -10.36
C PRO A 257 -3.80 -3.41 -9.55
N GLU A 258 -3.71 -3.73 -8.25
CA GLU A 258 -2.91 -3.02 -7.27
C GLU A 258 -1.41 -3.16 -7.53
N ALA A 259 -1.00 -4.14 -8.35
CA ALA A 259 0.38 -4.28 -8.81
C ALA A 259 0.89 -3.06 -9.59
N GLU A 260 -0.01 -2.24 -10.16
CA GLU A 260 0.33 -0.97 -10.82
C GLU A 260 0.63 0.16 -9.82
N THR A 261 0.43 -0.07 -8.53
CA THR A 261 0.64 0.94 -7.50
C THR A 261 1.97 0.70 -6.78
N ALA A 262 2.92 1.62 -6.98
CA ALA A 262 4.09 1.73 -6.14
C ALA A 262 3.81 2.67 -4.96
N TRP A 263 4.00 2.14 -3.75
CA TRP A 263 3.91 2.90 -2.51
C TRP A 263 5.30 3.43 -2.16
N LEU A 264 5.45 4.74 -2.19
CA LEU A 264 6.65 5.45 -1.81
C LEU A 264 6.56 5.75 -0.33
N PHE A 265 7.09 4.84 0.46
CA PHE A 265 7.33 5.11 1.87
C PHE A 265 8.42 6.15 1.96
N ARG A 266 8.15 7.23 2.69
CA ARG A 266 9.22 8.15 3.08
C ARG A 266 10.20 7.34 3.94
N VAL A 267 11.29 6.92 3.33
CA VAL A 267 12.51 6.56 4.06
C VAL A 267 12.77 7.75 5.00
N PRO A 268 13.17 7.55 6.27
CA PRO A 268 13.68 8.64 7.09
C PRO A 268 14.64 9.42 6.19
N ASN A 269 14.23 10.65 5.89
CA ASN A 269 14.82 11.40 4.81
C ASN A 269 16.31 11.48 5.13
N VAL A 270 17.19 11.49 4.12
CA VAL A 270 18.61 11.77 4.41
C VAL A 270 18.72 13.14 5.11
N SER A 271 17.70 14.01 4.99
CA SER A 271 17.51 15.25 5.74
C SER A 271 17.03 15.12 7.18
N THR A 272 16.65 13.93 7.67
CA THR A 272 16.37 13.60 9.08
C THR A 272 17.43 12.68 9.68
N ASN A 273 18.45 12.29 8.89
CA ASN A 273 19.64 11.62 9.44
C ASN A 273 20.38 12.64 10.32
N GLY A 274 20.54 12.32 11.60
CA GLY A 274 21.12 13.23 12.58
C GLY A 274 22.48 13.78 12.17
N ASP A 275 23.32 13.00 11.48
CA ASP A 275 24.61 13.46 10.94
C ASP A 275 24.43 14.57 9.87
N VAL A 276 23.44 14.44 9.00
CA VAL A 276 23.18 15.43 7.94
C VAL A 276 22.57 16.70 8.51
N ILE A 277 21.64 16.59 9.47
CA ILE A 277 21.11 17.75 10.18
C ILE A 277 22.24 18.45 10.94
N TYR A 278 23.04 17.69 11.69
CA TYR A 278 24.21 18.21 12.40
C TYR A 278 25.15 18.97 11.46
N ARG A 279 25.59 18.35 10.35
CA ARG A 279 26.49 19.01 9.38
C ARG A 279 25.87 20.24 8.75
N ARG A 280 24.56 20.24 8.47
CA ARG A 280 23.86 21.42 7.97
C ARG A 280 23.90 22.55 8.98
N LEU A 281 23.55 22.27 10.24
CA LEU A 281 23.57 23.26 11.32
C LEU A 281 24.99 23.79 11.57
N ALA A 282 25.97 22.89 11.69
CA ALA A 282 27.38 23.23 11.93
C ALA A 282 28.04 23.99 10.77
N ASN A 283 27.50 23.96 9.55
CA ASN A 283 28.04 24.74 8.42
C ASN A 283 27.22 26.00 8.14
N SER A 284 25.91 25.87 8.04
CA SER A 284 25.00 26.89 7.50
C SER A 284 24.04 27.48 8.54
N GLY A 285 23.97 26.91 9.74
CA GLY A 285 23.00 27.26 10.76
C GLY A 285 21.59 26.74 10.47
N PHE A 286 20.68 27.01 11.39
CA PHE A 286 19.27 26.67 11.31
C PHE A 286 18.57 27.64 10.36
N SER A 287 17.78 27.05 9.45
CA SER A 287 16.94 27.79 8.53
C SER A 287 15.53 27.23 8.59
N LEU A 288 14.55 28.10 8.72
CA LEU A 288 13.15 27.72 8.70
C LEU A 288 12.75 27.26 7.29
N VAL A 289 12.38 25.98 7.18
CA VAL A 289 11.96 25.36 5.91
C VAL A 289 10.49 25.67 5.68
N GLU A 290 10.16 26.18 4.49
CA GLU A 290 8.77 26.45 4.12
C GLU A 290 8.03 25.16 3.75
N THR A 291 7.48 24.49 4.76
CA THR A 291 6.48 23.44 4.55
C THR A 291 5.20 24.04 3.96
N PRO A 292 4.35 23.24 3.27
CA PRO A 292 3.05 23.72 2.79
C PRO A 292 2.22 24.36 3.89
N ASP A 293 2.17 23.74 5.07
CA ASP A 293 1.37 24.23 6.20
C ASP A 293 1.93 25.54 6.78
N LEU A 294 3.26 25.65 6.93
CA LEU A 294 3.89 26.90 7.35
C LEU A 294 3.66 28.01 6.31
N ARG A 295 3.76 27.69 5.02
CA ARG A 295 3.51 28.65 3.94
C ARG A 295 2.07 29.15 3.98
N ASP A 296 1.10 28.27 4.19
CA ASP A 296 -0.31 28.63 4.27
C ASP A 296 -0.61 29.49 5.51
N ALA A 297 -0.02 29.15 6.67
CA ALA A 297 -0.15 29.96 7.89
C ALA A 297 0.48 31.35 7.74
N ILE A 298 1.65 31.42 7.10
CA ILE A 298 2.31 32.69 6.77
C ILE A 298 1.44 33.51 5.80
N ARG A 299 0.79 32.87 4.82
CA ARG A 299 -0.14 33.53 3.89
C ARG A 299 -1.39 34.04 4.59
N GLU A 300 -1.95 33.28 5.52
CA GLU A 300 -3.08 33.72 6.33
C GLU A 300 -2.72 34.97 7.15
N TYR A 301 -1.52 34.99 7.75
CA TYR A 301 -0.99 36.20 8.40
C TYR A 301 -0.86 37.36 7.43
N ALA A 302 -0.34 37.12 6.22
CA ALA A 302 -0.17 38.13 5.18
C ALA A 302 -1.51 38.80 4.81
N ASP A 303 -2.51 37.98 4.53
CA ASP A 303 -3.84 38.43 4.12
C ASP A 303 -4.51 39.21 5.26
N TRP A 304 -4.37 38.72 6.51
CA TRP A 304 -4.84 39.43 7.69
C TRP A 304 -4.15 40.77 7.89
N TYR A 305 -2.82 40.82 7.78
CA TYR A 305 -2.03 42.05 7.99
C TYR A 305 -2.41 43.13 6.97
N LEU A 306 -2.55 42.76 5.69
CA LEU A 306 -2.95 43.67 4.62
C LEU A 306 -4.37 44.21 4.83
N ALA A 307 -5.32 43.35 5.23
CA ALA A 307 -6.69 43.76 5.53
C ALA A 307 -6.79 44.72 6.74
N ASN A 308 -5.88 44.60 7.70
CA ASN A 308 -5.92 45.35 8.96
C ASN A 308 -4.86 46.47 9.05
N ARG A 309 -4.17 46.82 7.95
CA ARG A 309 -3.04 47.78 7.97
C ARG A 309 -3.43 49.19 8.42
N CYS A 310 -4.69 49.60 8.30
CA CYS A 310 -5.14 50.98 8.56
C CYS A 310 -6.00 51.19 9.82
N VAL A 311 -6.13 50.19 10.70
CA VAL A 311 -6.98 50.34 11.90
C VAL A 311 -6.32 51.26 12.95
N PRO A 312 -6.97 52.33 13.44
CA PRO A 312 -6.46 53.16 14.54
C PRO A 312 -6.46 52.38 15.87
N GLY A 313 -5.42 52.52 16.71
CA GLY A 313 -5.36 51.91 18.05
C GLY A 313 -4.69 50.52 18.15
N LYS A 314 -3.80 50.18 17.21
CA LYS A 314 -3.13 48.87 17.10
C LYS A 314 -2.25 48.42 18.27
N ASP A 315 -1.89 49.31 19.18
CA ASP A 315 -0.92 49.01 20.25
C ASP A 315 -1.57 48.58 21.57
N THR A 316 -2.90 48.39 21.60
CA THR A 316 -3.57 47.90 22.81
C THR A 316 -3.26 46.42 23.10
N VAL A 317 -3.43 45.98 24.35
CA VAL A 317 -3.33 44.56 24.72
C VAL A 317 -4.41 43.73 24.01
N LEU A 318 -5.59 44.30 23.77
CA LEU A 318 -6.69 43.64 23.09
C LEU A 318 -6.39 43.42 21.61
N SER A 319 -5.82 44.40 20.91
CA SER A 319 -5.40 44.23 19.51
C SER A 319 -4.33 43.15 19.36
N ARG A 320 -3.38 43.04 20.29
CA ARG A 320 -2.39 41.94 20.31
C ARG A 320 -2.99 40.56 20.54
N ARG A 321 -4.10 40.47 21.29
CA ARG A 321 -4.83 39.20 21.46
C ARG A 321 -5.63 38.83 20.21
N ILE A 322 -6.27 39.82 19.58
CA ILE A 322 -7.03 39.64 18.33
C ILE A 322 -6.08 39.25 17.19
N GLU A 323 -4.94 39.92 17.05
CA GLU A 323 -3.89 39.57 16.08
C GLU A 323 -3.51 38.10 16.26
N ARG A 324 -3.13 37.64 17.45
CA ARG A 324 -2.77 36.23 17.66
C ARG A 324 -3.89 35.24 17.37
N ALA A 325 -5.13 35.56 17.73
CA ALA A 325 -6.27 34.65 17.54
C ALA A 325 -6.74 34.57 16.08
N ALA A 326 -6.55 35.63 15.30
CA ALA A 326 -7.13 35.77 13.96
C ALA A 326 -6.12 35.80 12.81
N SER A 327 -4.81 35.90 13.09
CA SER A 327 -3.77 36.09 12.06
C SER A 327 -2.89 34.87 11.80
N GLY A 328 -3.16 33.71 12.40
CA GLY A 328 -2.35 32.52 12.17
C GLY A 328 -0.94 32.52 12.81
N ILE A 329 -0.52 33.58 13.52
CA ILE A 329 0.79 33.65 14.22
C ILE A 329 1.03 32.44 15.12
N GLY A 330 -0.01 31.96 15.82
CA GLY A 330 0.11 30.79 16.68
C GLY A 330 0.50 29.52 15.90
N LEU A 331 -0.01 29.35 14.68
CA LEU A 331 0.34 28.23 13.81
C LEU A 331 1.76 28.38 13.25
N ILE A 332 2.16 29.60 12.87
CA ILE A 332 3.54 29.89 12.43
C ILE A 332 4.53 29.53 13.53
N ALA A 333 4.27 29.98 14.76
CA ALA A 333 5.10 29.68 15.93
C ALA A 333 5.13 28.17 16.23
N TYR A 334 3.99 27.49 16.13
CA TYR A 334 3.88 26.04 16.30
C TYR A 334 4.76 25.29 15.28
N TYR A 335 4.59 25.53 13.98
CA TYR A 335 5.36 24.83 12.93
C TYR A 335 6.86 25.15 12.99
N ALA A 336 7.21 26.37 13.39
CA ALA A 336 8.61 26.73 13.57
C ALA A 336 9.24 26.00 14.76
N MET A 337 8.53 25.88 15.88
CA MET A 337 8.99 25.12 17.04
C MET A 337 9.06 23.62 16.73
N GLU A 338 8.08 23.08 16.01
CA GLU A 338 8.08 21.69 15.55
C GLU A 338 9.36 21.36 14.75
N GLN A 339 9.74 22.22 13.80
CA GLN A 339 11.00 22.04 13.04
C GLN A 339 12.26 22.11 13.93
N VAL A 340 12.25 22.92 15.00
CA VAL A 340 13.36 22.96 15.95
C VAL A 340 13.40 21.66 16.74
N MET A 341 12.26 21.20 17.28
CA MET A 341 12.16 19.96 18.06
C MET A 341 12.60 18.74 17.25
N GLU A 342 12.17 18.62 15.99
CA GLU A 342 12.64 17.58 15.07
C GLU A 342 14.16 17.62 14.89
N ALA A 343 14.74 18.83 14.80
CA ALA A 343 16.19 18.99 14.72
C ALA A 343 16.89 18.63 16.04
N MET A 344 16.29 18.94 17.19
CA MET A 344 16.79 18.56 18.51
C MET A 344 16.88 17.04 18.63
N GLU A 345 15.79 16.33 18.32
CA GLU A 345 15.71 14.86 18.40
C GLU A 345 16.77 14.22 17.49
N ALA A 346 16.82 14.64 16.22
CA ALA A 346 17.77 14.06 15.27
C ALA A 346 19.24 14.33 15.64
N VAL A 347 19.56 15.54 16.12
CA VAL A 347 20.94 15.85 16.57
C VAL A 347 21.27 15.09 17.85
N HIS A 348 20.34 14.95 18.79
CA HIS A 348 20.55 14.18 20.01
C HIS A 348 20.87 12.72 19.70
N ASP A 349 20.09 12.08 18.82
CA ASP A 349 20.33 10.71 18.36
C ASP A 349 21.70 10.55 17.71
N TYR A 350 22.15 11.53 16.92
CA TYR A 350 23.50 11.53 16.34
C TYR A 350 24.58 11.65 17.41
N LEU A 351 24.43 12.58 18.35
CA LEU A 351 25.40 12.82 19.42
C LEU A 351 25.54 11.62 20.37
N ASP A 352 24.47 10.83 20.55
CA ASP A 352 24.50 9.62 21.38
C ASP A 352 25.30 8.48 20.75
N GLY A 353 25.48 8.50 19.42
CA GLY A 353 26.35 7.56 18.70
C GLY A 353 27.84 7.92 18.76
N LEU A 354 28.23 9.06 19.32
CA LEU A 354 29.60 9.57 19.34
C LEU A 354 30.34 9.26 20.64
N THR A 355 31.68 9.29 20.58
CA THR A 355 32.50 9.27 21.81
C THR A 355 32.36 10.59 22.58
N ALA A 356 32.72 10.59 23.87
CA ALA A 356 32.63 11.79 24.72
C ALA A 356 33.41 13.01 24.16
N GLU A 357 34.58 12.77 23.58
CA GLU A 357 35.40 13.84 22.99
C GLU A 357 34.79 14.39 21.70
N GLU A 358 34.23 13.52 20.86
CA GLU A 358 33.52 13.92 19.64
C GLU A 358 32.23 14.67 19.97
N LYS A 359 31.46 14.22 20.97
CA LYS A 359 30.25 14.90 21.45
C LYS A 359 30.58 16.32 21.95
N ARG A 360 31.69 16.49 22.66
CA ARG A 360 32.16 17.82 23.11
C ARG A 360 32.50 18.74 21.94
N LYS A 361 33.24 18.24 20.95
CA LYS A 361 33.59 19.03 19.74
C LYS A 361 32.35 19.38 18.92
N ALA A 362 31.42 18.43 18.78
CA ALA A 362 30.19 18.64 18.03
C ALA A 362 29.28 19.68 18.69
N ARG A 363 29.14 19.65 20.02
CA ARG A 363 28.40 20.67 20.76
C ARG A 363 29.03 22.06 20.63
N ALA A 364 30.34 22.16 20.80
CA ALA A 364 31.06 23.43 20.64
C ALA A 364 30.88 24.03 19.24
N ALA A 365 30.89 23.21 18.20
CA ALA A 365 30.68 23.66 16.82
C ALA A 365 29.25 24.21 16.57
N LEU A 366 28.24 23.66 17.26
CA LEU A 366 26.87 24.18 17.21
C LEU A 366 26.70 25.44 18.05
N GLU A 367 27.29 25.49 19.24
CA GLU A 367 27.26 26.66 20.13
C GLU A 367 27.88 27.91 19.47
N GLU A 368 28.93 27.73 18.67
CA GLU A 368 29.57 28.83 17.92
C GLU A 368 28.65 29.43 16.84
N LYS A 369 27.62 28.70 16.38
CA LYS A 369 26.73 29.16 15.30
C LYS A 369 25.64 30.11 15.75
N GLY A 370 25.08 29.90 16.92
CA GLY A 370 23.98 30.72 17.39
C GLY A 370 23.15 30.07 18.49
N ALA A 371 22.21 30.85 19.01
CA ALA A 371 21.34 30.43 20.11
C ALA A 371 20.41 29.26 19.73
N ILE A 372 19.98 29.17 18.47
CA ILE A 372 19.10 28.08 18.02
C ILE A 372 19.89 26.77 18.01
N GLU A 373 21.10 26.78 17.45
CA GLU A 373 21.98 25.63 17.34
C GLU A 373 22.50 25.18 18.71
N ALA A 374 22.84 26.13 19.60
CA ALA A 374 23.20 25.83 20.98
C ALA A 374 22.06 25.14 21.74
N ALA A 375 20.82 25.61 21.55
CA ALA A 375 19.64 24.98 22.14
C ALA A 375 19.39 23.58 21.56
N ILE A 376 19.56 23.40 20.26
CA ILE A 376 19.47 22.09 19.60
C ILE A 376 20.51 21.10 20.15
N ALA A 377 21.75 21.56 20.39
CA ALA A 377 22.86 20.74 20.89
C ALA A 377 22.70 20.34 22.37
N SER A 378 22.08 21.21 23.16
CA SER A 378 21.80 21.02 24.59
C SER A 378 20.47 20.31 24.86
N TYR A 379 19.57 20.26 23.86
CA TYR A 379 18.21 19.75 24.00
C TYR A 379 17.39 20.55 25.02
N GLU A 380 17.63 21.86 25.09
CA GLU A 380 16.99 22.75 26.05
C GLU A 380 16.23 23.89 25.34
N ILE A 381 14.97 24.11 25.74
CA ILE A 381 14.19 25.27 25.28
C ILE A 381 14.55 26.47 26.16
N THR A 382 15.50 27.28 25.67
CA THR A 382 15.96 28.48 26.39
C THR A 382 15.21 29.73 25.93
N ARG A 383 15.30 30.80 26.74
CA ARG A 383 14.79 32.11 26.33
C ARG A 383 15.49 32.62 25.06
N ASP A 384 16.79 32.37 24.95
CA ASP A 384 17.60 32.82 23.80
C ASP A 384 17.18 32.10 22.51
N LEU A 385 16.81 30.81 22.57
CA LEU A 385 16.19 30.09 21.46
C LEU A 385 14.90 30.78 21.02
N ILE A 386 14.01 31.08 21.95
CA ILE A 386 12.70 31.69 21.65
C ILE A 386 12.90 33.05 20.98
N GLU A 387 13.81 33.87 21.49
CA GLU A 387 14.11 35.18 20.93
C GLU A 387 14.73 35.07 19.53
N ALA A 388 15.71 34.17 19.33
CA ALA A 388 16.35 33.96 18.03
C ALA A 388 15.38 33.36 16.98
N LEU A 389 14.51 32.44 17.39
CA LEU A 389 13.50 31.85 16.51
C LEU A 389 12.44 32.89 16.13
N ALA A 390 12.04 33.76 17.06
CA ALA A 390 11.13 34.86 16.75
C ALA A 390 11.74 35.82 15.72
N ASP A 391 13.02 36.17 15.86
CA ASP A 391 13.74 37.00 14.90
C ASP A 391 13.81 36.34 13.50
N LEU A 392 14.04 35.03 13.47
CA LEU A 392 14.04 34.26 12.23
C LEU A 392 12.67 34.24 11.54
N ILE A 393 11.59 34.06 12.30
CA ILE A 393 10.21 34.09 11.79
C ILE A 393 9.87 35.48 11.25
N VAL A 394 10.18 36.54 12.00
CA VAL A 394 9.94 37.93 11.55
C VAL A 394 10.68 38.20 10.25
N LYS A 395 11.96 37.80 10.15
CA LYS A 395 12.76 37.92 8.93
C LYS A 395 12.18 37.11 7.76
N LYS A 396 11.53 35.98 8.05
CA LYS A 396 10.91 35.13 7.03
C LYS A 396 9.62 35.75 6.49
N ILE A 397 8.83 36.37 7.35
CA ILE A 397 7.59 37.05 6.99
C ILE A 397 7.89 38.36 6.26
N ASP A 398 8.87 39.13 6.74
CA ASP A 398 9.33 40.37 6.14
C ASP A 398 10.05 40.13 4.82
N GLY A 399 9.47 40.63 3.72
CA GLY A 399 10.00 40.44 2.36
C GLY A 399 9.52 39.17 1.66
N ALA A 400 8.69 38.36 2.29
CA ALA A 400 8.05 37.25 1.59
C ALA A 400 7.03 37.77 0.56
N LYS A 401 6.98 37.09 -0.59
CA LYS A 401 6.13 37.44 -1.73
C LYS A 401 4.84 36.66 -1.65
N TYR A 402 3.70 37.34 -1.74
CA TYR A 402 2.38 36.72 -1.65
C TYR A 402 1.50 37.05 -2.87
N GLY A 403 0.57 36.15 -3.18
CA GLY A 403 -0.42 36.31 -4.27
C GLY A 403 -0.12 35.52 -5.57
N LYS A 404 -1.15 35.25 -6.37
CA LYS A 404 -1.09 34.46 -7.63
C LYS A 404 -0.16 35.04 -8.71
N LYS A 405 0.39 36.24 -8.53
CA LYS A 405 1.27 36.95 -9.48
C LYS A 405 2.56 37.53 -8.87
N ASN A 406 2.94 37.16 -7.63
CA ASN A 406 4.17 37.67 -6.97
C ASN A 406 4.31 39.21 -6.92
N ALA A 407 3.20 39.95 -6.95
CA ALA A 407 3.23 41.42 -7.08
C ALA A 407 3.34 42.15 -5.74
N ASP A 408 2.88 41.54 -4.64
CA ASP A 408 2.81 42.20 -3.34
C ASP A 408 3.78 41.51 -2.35
N SER A 409 4.87 42.20 -2.01
CA SER A 409 5.75 41.82 -0.90
C SER A 409 5.27 42.51 0.36
N ILE A 410 5.17 41.78 1.48
CA ILE A 410 4.99 42.44 2.78
C ILE A 410 6.31 43.09 3.14
N VAL A 411 6.28 44.41 3.33
CA VAL A 411 7.39 45.16 3.93
C VAL A 411 6.88 45.71 5.23
N LEU A 412 7.33 45.13 6.34
CA LEU A 412 6.96 45.57 7.68
C LEU A 412 7.81 46.79 8.07
N ASP A 413 7.19 47.81 8.63
CA ASP A 413 7.95 48.90 9.26
C ASP A 413 8.58 48.43 10.59
N MET A 414 9.48 49.23 11.16
CA MET A 414 10.18 48.86 12.40
C MET A 414 9.23 48.63 13.59
N LYS A 415 8.11 49.33 13.63
CA LYS A 415 7.13 49.21 14.72
C LYS A 415 6.33 47.92 14.58
N ASP A 416 5.89 47.60 13.37
CA ASP A 416 5.19 46.36 13.05
C ASP A 416 6.09 45.13 13.24
N LYS A 417 7.38 45.22 12.87
CA LYS A 417 8.38 44.17 13.16
C LYS A 417 8.49 43.89 14.65
N SER A 418 8.61 44.94 15.45
CA SER A 418 8.71 44.82 16.91
C SER A 418 7.45 44.20 17.52
N ARG A 419 6.26 44.63 17.06
CA ARG A 419 4.97 44.08 17.51
C ARG A 419 4.79 42.61 17.14
N LEU A 420 5.14 42.25 15.91
CA LEU A 420 5.08 40.87 15.43
C LEU A 420 6.04 39.99 16.22
N ARG A 421 7.28 40.46 16.45
CA ARG A 421 8.28 39.77 17.27
C ARG A 421 7.75 39.45 18.67
N GLU A 422 7.19 40.43 19.37
CA GLU A 422 6.59 40.21 20.70
C GLU A 422 5.46 39.17 20.66
N SER A 423 4.58 39.27 19.66
CA SER A 423 3.45 38.34 19.51
C SER A 423 3.91 36.90 19.23
N ILE A 424 5.00 36.73 18.48
CA ILE A 424 5.63 35.44 18.24
C ILE A 424 6.29 34.91 19.51
N ILE A 425 7.05 35.72 20.24
CA ILE A 425 7.68 35.33 21.51
C ILE A 425 6.62 34.82 22.49
N GLU A 426 5.54 35.57 22.69
CA GLU A 426 4.45 35.15 23.57
C GLU A 426 3.76 33.86 23.10
N SER A 427 3.77 33.59 21.78
CA SER A 427 3.20 32.36 21.23
C SER A 427 4.15 31.18 21.40
N LEU A 428 5.45 31.36 21.15
CA LEU A 428 6.49 30.36 21.36
C LEU A 428 6.62 29.98 22.84
N GLN A 429 6.54 30.95 23.75
CA GLN A 429 6.53 30.68 25.20
C GLN A 429 5.36 29.80 25.64
N LYS A 430 4.20 29.88 24.96
CA LYS A 430 3.06 28.99 25.24
C LYS A 430 3.23 27.59 24.65
N GLN A 431 4.08 27.43 23.63
CA GLN A 431 4.35 26.14 23.01
C GLN A 431 5.51 25.40 23.69
N GLY A 432 6.47 26.16 24.26
CA GLY A 432 7.64 25.61 24.96
C GLY A 432 7.49 25.47 26.49
N ALA A 433 6.37 25.92 27.06
CA ALA A 433 5.97 25.65 28.45
C ALA A 433 5.05 24.44 28.49
#